data_AF-A0A935GZN3-F1
#
_entry.id   AF-A0A935GZN3-F1
#
_cell.length_a   1.000
_cell.length_b   1.000
_cell.length_c   1.000
_cell.angle_alpha   90.00
_cell.angle_beta   90.00
_cell.angle_gamma   90.00
#
_symmetry.space_group_name_H-M   'P 1'
#
loop_
_entity.id
_entity.type
_entity.pdbx_description
1 polymer ?
#
loop_
_entity_poly.entity_id
_entity_poly.type
_entity_poly.pdbx_seq_one_letter_code
_entity_poly.pdbx_strand_id
1 'polypeptide(L)'
;MARANSEHASQLLASMASDHLSTRELQAWFSHYQAAQHTQRQRMVEHPRLFIDSLNERQSQSIAKDLRGGPEREVAAELGYLQALLQRAHRRLVPLTAPLEPTLKGACLRLHVALEQVNNELTRLVP
;
A
#
# COMPACT_ATOMS: atom_id res chain seq x y z
N MET A 1 -27.24 -13.67 -11.32
CA MET A 1 -26.01 -12.83 -11.22
C MET A 1 -25.64 -12.19 -12.55
N ALA A 2 -25.60 -12.90 -13.69
CA ALA A 2 -25.24 -12.32 -14.99
C ALA A 2 -26.11 -11.13 -15.44
N ARG A 3 -27.43 -11.15 -15.17
CA ARG A 3 -28.36 -10.08 -15.56
C ARG A 3 -28.16 -8.76 -14.80
N ALA A 4 -27.78 -8.81 -13.52
CA ALA A 4 -27.49 -7.60 -12.73
C ALA A 4 -26.18 -6.94 -13.17
N ASN A 5 -25.19 -7.74 -13.59
CA ASN A 5 -23.95 -7.22 -14.14
C ASN A 5 -24.16 -6.54 -15.51
N SER A 6 -25.05 -7.07 -16.36
CA SER A 6 -25.37 -6.43 -17.64
C SER A 6 -26.09 -5.09 -17.46
N GLU A 7 -27.00 -4.99 -16.47
CA GLU A 7 -27.70 -3.75 -16.16
C GLU A 7 -26.71 -2.66 -15.68
N HIS A 8 -25.84 -3.00 -14.73
CA HIS A 8 -24.79 -2.10 -14.27
C HIS A 8 -23.79 -1.71 -15.37
N ALA A 9 -23.47 -2.62 -16.30
CA ALA A 9 -22.61 -2.30 -17.44
C ALA A 9 -23.27 -1.29 -18.39
N SER A 10 -24.55 -1.47 -18.71
CA SER A 10 -25.31 -0.53 -19.53
C SER A 10 -25.42 0.85 -18.86
N GLN A 11 -25.69 0.88 -17.56
CA GLN A 11 -25.80 2.12 -16.81
C GLN A 11 -24.45 2.83 -16.65
N LEU A 12 -23.36 2.09 -16.46
CA LEU A 12 -22.00 2.63 -16.45
C LEU A 12 -21.68 3.27 -17.81
N LEU A 13 -21.95 2.58 -18.91
CA LEU A 13 -21.72 3.12 -20.26
C LEU A 13 -22.54 4.38 -20.53
N ALA A 14 -23.79 4.44 -20.05
CA ALA A 14 -24.62 5.63 -20.16
C ALA A 14 -24.04 6.80 -19.35
N SER A 15 -23.58 6.57 -18.12
CA SER A 15 -22.96 7.60 -17.28
C SER A 15 -21.59 8.09 -17.81
N MET A 16 -20.85 7.22 -18.50
CA MET A 16 -19.56 7.55 -19.11
C MET A 16 -19.70 8.32 -20.43
N ALA A 17 -20.91 8.48 -20.96
CA ALA A 17 -21.14 9.26 -22.19
C ALA A 17 -20.93 10.77 -21.96
N SER A 18 -21.14 11.25 -20.72
CA SER A 18 -20.87 12.64 -20.35
C SER A 18 -19.45 12.85 -19.81
N ASP A 19 -18.92 11.90 -19.04
CA ASP A 19 -17.60 12.00 -18.42
C ASP A 19 -16.79 10.70 -18.58
N HIS A 20 -15.76 10.74 -19.42
CA HIS A 20 -14.94 9.57 -19.71
C HIS A 20 -13.94 9.27 -18.58
N LEU A 21 -13.83 7.99 -18.23
CA LEU A 21 -12.71 7.45 -17.45
C LEU A 21 -11.61 6.97 -18.39
N SER A 22 -10.35 7.27 -18.05
CA SER A 22 -9.21 6.62 -18.69
C SER A 22 -9.17 5.12 -18.37
N THR A 23 -8.44 4.36 -19.18
CA THR A 23 -8.28 2.90 -18.97
C THR A 23 -7.73 2.56 -17.58
N ARG A 24 -6.87 3.42 -17.02
CA ARG A 24 -6.32 3.24 -15.67
C ARG A 24 -7.37 3.48 -14.59
N GLU A 25 -8.17 4.53 -14.74
CA GLU A 25 -9.28 4.83 -13.82
C GLU A 25 -10.36 3.75 -13.89
N LEU A 26 -10.66 3.23 -15.08
CA LEU A 26 -11.61 2.14 -15.26
C LEU A 26 -11.14 0.84 -14.58
N GLN A 27 -9.84 0.53 -14.68
CA GLN A 27 -9.25 -0.61 -13.98
C GLN A 27 -9.35 -0.46 -12.46
N ALA A 28 -9.05 0.74 -11.93
CA ALA A 28 -9.19 1.03 -10.51
C ALA A 28 -10.65 0.92 -10.06
N TRP A 29 -11.57 1.54 -10.80
CA TRP A 29 -13.01 1.46 -10.57
C TRP A 29 -13.50 0.01 -10.51
N PHE A 30 -13.09 -0.83 -11.47
CA PHE A 30 -13.55 -2.22 -11.53
C PHE A 30 -13.03 -3.07 -10.37
N SER A 31 -11.77 -2.90 -9.97
CA SER A 31 -11.21 -3.57 -8.79
C SER A 31 -12.02 -3.25 -7.52
N HIS A 32 -12.40 -1.97 -7.34
CA HIS A 32 -13.25 -1.57 -6.21
C HIS A 32 -14.68 -2.09 -6.34
N TYR A 33 -15.24 -2.10 -7.56
CA TYR A 33 -16.59 -2.60 -7.82
C TYR A 33 -16.73 -4.09 -7.46
N GLN A 34 -15.72 -4.90 -7.74
CA GLN A 34 -15.70 -6.32 -7.38
C GLN A 34 -15.81 -6.53 -5.86
N ALA A 35 -15.09 -5.74 -5.07
CA ALA A 35 -15.08 -5.82 -3.61
C ALA A 35 -16.26 -5.10 -2.93
N ALA A 36 -16.98 -4.23 -3.66
CA ALA A 36 -18.05 -3.40 -3.13
C ALA A 36 -19.35 -4.18 -2.85
N GLN A 37 -20.10 -3.74 -1.84
CA GLN A 37 -21.44 -4.23 -1.55
C GLN A 37 -22.48 -3.68 -2.54
N HIS A 38 -23.67 -4.28 -2.59
CA HIS A 38 -24.71 -3.93 -3.57
C HIS A 38 -25.03 -2.42 -3.65
N THR A 39 -25.25 -1.79 -2.50
CA THR A 39 -25.55 -0.34 -2.41
C THR A 39 -24.40 0.54 -2.86
N GLN A 40 -23.16 0.10 -2.62
CA GLN A 40 -21.96 0.79 -3.09
C GLN A 40 -21.80 0.66 -4.61
N ARG A 41 -22.05 -0.54 -5.16
CA ARG A 41 -22.01 -0.79 -6.61
C ARG A 41 -22.98 0.11 -7.37
N GLN A 42 -24.21 0.27 -6.88
CA GLN A 42 -25.20 1.17 -7.49
C GLN A 42 -24.68 2.60 -7.58
N ARG A 43 -24.18 3.15 -6.47
CA ARG A 43 -23.61 4.51 -6.45
C ARG A 43 -22.38 4.66 -7.35
N MET A 44 -21.52 3.65 -7.40
CA MET A 44 -20.33 3.64 -8.26
C MET A 44 -20.70 3.65 -9.75
N VAL A 45 -21.80 3.02 -10.12
CA VAL A 45 -22.32 2.95 -11.50
C VAL A 45 -23.07 4.22 -11.87
N GLU A 46 -23.82 4.81 -10.93
CA GLU A 46 -24.51 6.10 -11.12
C GLU A 46 -23.54 7.27 -11.30
N HIS A 47 -22.44 7.27 -10.54
CA HIS A 47 -21.47 8.37 -10.52
C HIS A 47 -20.01 7.87 -10.56
N PRO A 48 -19.55 7.30 -11.68
CA PRO A 48 -18.21 6.70 -11.77
C PRO A 48 -17.07 7.72 -11.65
N ARG A 49 -17.22 8.92 -12.23
CA ARG A 49 -16.22 10.00 -12.13
C ARG A 49 -16.09 10.51 -10.69
N LEU A 50 -17.22 10.78 -10.03
CA LEU A 50 -17.25 11.20 -8.62
C LEU A 50 -16.54 10.18 -7.70
N PHE A 51 -16.74 8.88 -7.96
CA PHE A 51 -16.03 7.83 -7.22
C PHE A 51 -14.51 7.96 -7.39
N ILE A 52 -14.02 8.10 -8.63
CA ILE A 52 -12.59 8.25 -8.91
C ILE A 52 -12.03 9.53 -8.30
N ASP A 53 -12.74 10.65 -8.41
CA ASP A 53 -12.31 11.92 -7.82
C ASP A 53 -12.21 11.80 -6.30
N SER A 54 -13.17 11.15 -5.65
CA SER A 54 -13.13 10.91 -4.20
C SER A 54 -11.97 9.99 -3.78
N LEU A 55 -11.60 9.04 -4.64
CA LEU A 55 -10.49 8.12 -4.41
C LEU A 55 -9.16 8.86 -4.52
N ASN A 56 -9.00 9.67 -5.57
CA ASN A 56 -7.84 10.52 -5.79
C ASN A 56 -7.70 11.57 -4.68
N GLU A 57 -8.80 12.17 -4.23
CA GLU A 57 -8.79 13.14 -3.14
C GLU A 57 -8.39 12.48 -1.81
N ARG A 58 -8.92 11.29 -1.49
CA ARG A 58 -8.48 10.54 -0.30
C ARG A 58 -7.01 10.19 -0.35
N GLN A 59 -6.50 9.77 -1.51
CA GLN A 59 -5.07 9.49 -1.68
C GLN A 59 -4.24 10.77 -1.49
N SER A 60 -4.66 11.88 -2.09
CA SER A 60 -4.01 13.18 -1.94
C SER A 60 -4.05 13.69 -0.50
N GLN A 61 -5.16 13.47 0.21
CA GLN A 61 -5.31 13.80 1.63
C GLN A 61 -4.46 12.89 2.52
N SER A 62 -4.28 11.61 2.17
CA SER A 62 -3.34 10.72 2.87
C SER A 62 -1.92 11.24 2.72
N ILE A 63 -1.50 11.51 1.48
CA ILE A 63 -0.18 12.08 1.18
C ILE A 63 -0.01 13.43 1.91
N ALA A 64 -1.04 14.29 1.92
CA ALA A 64 -1.02 15.55 2.65
C ALA A 64 -1.05 15.40 4.17
N LYS A 65 -1.61 14.31 4.71
CA LYS A 65 -1.57 13.96 6.14
C LYS A 65 -0.20 13.41 6.54
N ASP A 66 0.43 12.65 5.65
CA ASP A 66 1.80 12.16 5.82
C ASP A 66 2.77 13.35 5.82
N LEU A 67 2.62 14.28 4.87
CA LEU A 67 3.33 15.56 4.84
C LEU A 67 3.08 16.42 6.10
N ARG A 68 1.86 16.37 6.68
CA ARG A 68 1.54 17.05 7.97
C ARG A 68 2.10 16.34 9.20
N GLY A 69 2.51 15.08 9.09
CA GLY A 69 3.14 14.33 10.18
C GLY A 69 4.55 14.83 10.52
N GLY A 70 5.17 15.56 9.59
CA GLY A 70 6.55 16.02 9.68
C GLY A 70 7.55 14.87 9.46
N PRO A 71 8.83 15.20 9.20
CA PRO A 71 9.88 14.22 8.94
C PRO A 71 10.05 13.23 10.10
N GLU A 72 9.77 13.65 11.34
CA GLU A 72 9.85 12.78 12.52
C GLU A 72 8.85 11.62 12.47
N ARG A 73 7.63 11.84 11.93
CA ARG A 73 6.63 10.77 11.81
C ARG A 73 6.97 9.81 10.67
N GLU A 74 7.54 10.32 9.57
CA GLU A 74 8.05 9.49 8.48
C GLU A 74 9.16 8.57 9.01
N VAL A 75 10.14 9.13 9.73
CA VAL A 75 11.21 8.34 10.36
C VAL A 75 10.64 7.35 11.39
N ALA A 76 9.65 7.73 12.20
CA ALA A 76 9.01 6.81 13.14
C ALA A 76 8.31 5.64 12.42
N ALA A 77 7.65 5.89 11.29
CA ALA A 77 7.03 4.86 10.47
C ALA A 77 8.08 3.94 9.83
N GLU A 78 9.18 4.49 9.32
CA GLU A 78 10.30 3.73 8.76
C GLU A 78 10.97 2.84 9.82
N LEU A 79 11.20 3.36 11.03
CA LEU A 79 11.73 2.58 12.16
C LEU A 79 10.78 1.43 12.55
N GLY A 80 9.47 1.68 12.56
CA GLY A 80 8.46 0.65 12.78
C GLY A 80 8.47 -0.45 11.70
N TYR A 81 8.63 -0.06 10.43
CA TYR A 81 8.77 -1.01 9.32
C TYR A 81 10.06 -1.84 9.43
N LEU A 82 11.19 -1.19 9.73
CA LEU A 82 12.47 -1.86 9.96
C LEU A 82 12.38 -2.88 11.10
N GLN A 83 11.75 -2.52 12.21
CA GLN A 83 11.52 -3.43 13.33
C GLN A 83 10.74 -4.68 12.89
N ALA A 84 9.66 -4.52 12.13
CA ALA A 84 8.87 -5.65 11.62
C ALA A 84 9.68 -6.56 10.68
N LEU A 85 10.51 -5.97 9.82
CA LEU A 85 11.40 -6.72 8.93
C LEU A 85 12.45 -7.52 9.72
N LEU A 86 13.09 -6.91 10.72
CA LEU A 86 14.08 -7.57 11.57
C LEU A 86 13.46 -8.73 12.35
N GLN A 87 12.25 -8.55 12.89
CA GLN A 87 11.49 -9.63 13.55
C GLN A 87 11.22 -10.80 12.60
N ARG A 88 10.79 -10.51 11.37
CA ARG A 88 10.58 -11.54 10.35
C ARG A 88 11.89 -12.24 9.97
N ALA A 89 12.97 -11.48 9.79
CA ALA A 89 14.29 -12.04 9.48
C ALA A 89 14.79 -12.94 10.61
N HIS A 90 14.67 -12.50 11.86
CA HIS A 90 15.02 -13.29 13.04
C HIS A 90 14.31 -14.65 13.03
N ARG A 91 12.98 -14.68 12.86
CA ARG A 91 12.22 -15.94 12.78
C ARG A 91 12.71 -16.90 11.69
N ARG A 92 13.21 -16.37 10.56
CA ARG A 92 13.73 -17.17 9.44
C ARG A 92 15.17 -17.61 9.64
N LEU A 93 15.95 -16.88 10.42
CA LEU A 93 17.35 -17.19 10.74
C LEU A 93 17.46 -18.21 11.87
N VAL A 94 16.57 -18.16 12.87
CA VAL A 94 16.54 -19.08 14.02
C VAL A 94 16.67 -20.56 13.65
N PRO A 95 15.96 -21.11 12.65
CA PRO A 95 16.06 -22.53 12.32
C PRO A 95 17.29 -22.89 11.46
N LEU A 96 18.11 -21.92 11.04
CA LEU A 96 19.26 -22.20 10.18
C LEU A 96 20.41 -22.77 11.01
N THR A 97 20.72 -24.04 10.76
CA THR A 97 21.91 -24.72 11.28
C THR A 97 22.99 -24.85 10.21
N ALA A 98 24.26 -24.89 10.64
CA ALA A 98 25.44 -24.86 9.80
C ALA A 98 25.56 -26.10 8.86
N PRO A 99 26.29 -25.97 7.73
CA PRO A 99 27.01 -24.78 7.25
C PRO A 99 26.14 -23.85 6.38
N LEU A 100 26.33 -22.54 6.57
CA LEU A 100 25.63 -21.50 5.81
C LEU A 100 26.27 -21.29 4.44
N GLU A 101 25.44 -21.07 3.42
CA GLU A 101 25.89 -20.72 2.08
C GLU A 101 26.72 -19.42 2.09
N PRO A 102 27.81 -19.31 1.29
CA PRO A 102 28.65 -18.11 1.23
C PRO A 102 27.88 -16.80 0.92
N THR A 103 26.82 -16.87 0.11
CA THR A 103 25.96 -15.72 -0.23
C THR A 103 25.21 -15.19 0.99
N LEU A 104 24.64 -16.10 1.79
CA LEU A 104 23.96 -15.79 3.04
C LEU A 104 24.95 -15.24 4.08
N LYS A 105 26.14 -15.84 4.20
CA LYS A 105 27.21 -15.32 5.07
C LYS A 105 27.58 -13.88 4.71
N GLY A 106 27.75 -13.58 3.42
CA GLY A 106 28.01 -12.22 2.95
C GLY A 106 26.87 -11.25 3.23
N ALA A 107 25.61 -11.69 3.10
CA ALA A 107 24.44 -10.89 3.45
C ALA A 107 24.38 -10.60 4.96
N CYS A 108 24.69 -11.58 5.82
CA CYS A 108 24.77 -11.39 7.26
C CYS A 108 25.81 -10.34 7.64
N LEU A 109 27.00 -10.37 7.03
CA LEU A 109 28.06 -9.39 7.31
C LEU A 109 27.64 -7.97 6.94
N ARG A 110 27.04 -7.77 5.75
CA ARG A 110 26.54 -6.44 5.34
C ARG A 110 25.44 -5.93 6.27
N LEU A 111 24.53 -6.82 6.68
CA LEU A 111 23.47 -6.46 7.62
C LEU A 111 24.05 -6.06 8.97
N HIS A 112 25.10 -6.73 9.45
CA HIS A 112 25.74 -6.41 10.72
C HIS A 112 26.30 -4.99 10.74
N VAL A 113 27.01 -4.59 9.68
CA VAL A 113 27.54 -3.23 9.52
C VAL A 113 26.41 -2.19 9.50
N ALA A 114 25.33 -2.45 8.77
CA ALA A 114 24.18 -1.55 8.70
C ALA A 114 23.48 -1.41 10.05
N LEU A 115 23.33 -2.50 10.80
CA LEU A 115 22.74 -2.49 12.14
C LEU A 115 23.59 -1.70 13.14
N GLU A 116 24.92 -1.81 13.05
CA GLU A 116 25.83 -1.03 13.90
C GLU A 116 25.69 0.47 13.66
N GLN A 117 25.60 0.90 12.39
CA GLN A 117 25.38 2.30 12.03
C GLN A 117 24.04 2.83 12.59
N VAL A 118 22.96 2.06 12.40
CA VAL A 118 21.64 2.42 12.95
C VAL A 118 21.68 2.47 14.47
N ASN A 119 22.36 1.52 15.13
CA ASN A 119 22.49 1.48 16.58
C ASN A 119 23.23 2.71 17.14
N ASN A 120 24.29 3.15 16.46
CA ASN A 120 25.03 4.36 16.84
C ASN A 120 24.15 5.61 16.76
N GLU A 121 23.34 5.75 15.72
CA GLU A 121 22.38 6.86 15.60
C GLU A 121 21.26 6.78 16.64
N LEU A 122 20.74 5.59 16.93
CA LEU A 122 19.73 5.40 17.99
C LEU A 122 20.29 5.77 19.36
N THR A 123 21.53 5.35 19.68
CA THR A 123 22.20 5.69 20.95
C THR A 123 22.47 7.19 21.06
N ARG A 124 22.76 7.87 19.93
CA ARG A 124 22.91 9.33 19.89
C ARG A 124 21.61 10.06 20.20
N LEU A 125 20.48 9.53 19.74
CA LEU A 125 19.15 10.17 19.87
C LEU A 125 18.45 9.80 21.19
N VAL A 126 18.70 8.61 21.72
CA VAL A 126 18.14 8.08 22.97
C VAL A 126 19.28 7.45 23.79
N PRO A 127 19.97 8.24 24.64
CA PRO A 127 21.09 7.76 25.45
C PRO A 127 20.67 6.85 26.61
#